data_AF-A0A538GI43-F1
#
_entry.id   AF-A0A538GI43-F1
#
_cell.length_a   1.000
_cell.length_b   1.000
_cell.length_c   1.000
_cell.angle_alpha   90.00
_cell.angle_beta   90.00
_cell.angle_gamma   90.00
#
_symmetry.space_group_name_H-M   'P 1'
#
loop_
_entity.id
_entity.type
_entity.pdbx_description
1 polymer ?
#
loop_
_entity_poly.entity_id
_entity_poly.type
_entity_poly.pdbx_seq_one_letter_code
_entity_poly.pdbx_strand_id
1 'polypeptide(L)'
;MAVWAVLVAAGRGERLGSNRPKAFAKLRDRPLLAESLERLEASDWIDSIVIVAPPGWEEPSILLAEELACTKVVACATGGETRAESVRGGVAEVGDDAAVIVVHDAARPVLPDEVLERVLTALNEGWDGAVPVLPLADTVKRVRDGQIVETLPREELAAAQTPQAFLASTLREALGGDLAGATDCASLVETRGRVATVPGDRTLLKVTDLSDLELVASFL
;
A
#
# COMPACT_ATOMS: atom_id res chain seq x y z
N MET A 1 4.81 16.43 12.87
CA MET A 1 4.48 15.06 13.31
C MET A 1 5.22 14.16 12.36
N ALA A 2 6.06 13.23 12.84
CA ALA A 2 6.82 12.37 11.92
C ALA A 2 5.88 11.38 11.22
N VAL A 3 5.93 11.34 9.89
CA VAL A 3 5.13 10.47 9.03
C VAL A 3 6.06 9.46 8.36
N TRP A 4 5.82 8.19 8.65
CA TRP A 4 6.62 7.10 8.11
C TRP A 4 5.83 6.32 7.07
N ALA A 5 6.42 6.06 5.92
CA ALA A 5 5.87 5.17 4.91
C ALA A 5 6.39 3.74 5.08
N VAL A 6 5.49 2.76 5.06
CA VAL A 6 5.82 1.34 4.91
C VAL A 6 5.46 0.92 3.49
N LEU A 7 6.47 0.78 2.64
CA LEU A 7 6.33 0.42 1.23
C LEU A 7 6.35 -1.10 1.08
N VAL A 8 5.17 -1.70 0.90
CA VAL A 8 5.00 -3.16 0.85
C VAL A 8 5.30 -3.68 -0.55
N ALA A 9 6.47 -4.32 -0.70
CA ALA A 9 6.98 -4.88 -1.95
C ALA A 9 7.05 -6.43 -1.95
N ALA A 10 6.71 -7.08 -0.83
CA ALA A 10 6.84 -8.53 -0.63
C ALA A 10 5.91 -9.44 -1.47
N GLY A 11 5.10 -8.89 -2.37
CA GLY A 11 4.18 -9.66 -3.20
C GLY A 11 4.91 -10.58 -4.19
N ARG A 12 4.63 -11.89 -4.14
CA ARG A 12 5.31 -12.93 -4.95
C ARG A 12 5.12 -12.79 -6.47
N GLY A 13 4.04 -12.17 -6.93
CA GLY A 13 3.87 -11.86 -8.35
C GLY A 13 3.52 -13.03 -9.26
N GLU A 14 2.94 -14.11 -8.72
CA GLU A 14 2.67 -15.37 -9.44
C GLU A 14 1.91 -15.19 -10.77
N ARG A 15 1.13 -14.12 -10.92
CA ARG A 15 0.34 -13.80 -12.11
C ARG A 15 1.10 -13.04 -13.21
N LEU A 16 2.31 -12.55 -12.95
CA LEU A 16 3.13 -11.79 -13.90
C LEU A 16 4.06 -12.68 -14.74
N GLY A 17 4.09 -13.99 -14.48
CA GLY A 17 4.86 -14.97 -15.27
C GLY A 17 6.37 -14.74 -15.30
N SER A 18 6.91 -13.89 -14.41
CA SER A 18 8.32 -13.54 -14.38
C SER A 18 9.08 -14.35 -13.33
N ASN A 19 10.33 -14.73 -13.61
CA ASN A 19 11.23 -15.37 -12.63
C ASN A 19 11.68 -14.44 -11.48
N ARG A 20 11.09 -13.24 -11.38
CA ARG A 20 11.40 -12.22 -10.37
C ARG A 20 10.14 -11.87 -9.58
N PRO A 21 10.27 -11.38 -8.34
CA PRO A 21 9.16 -10.83 -7.59
C PRO A 21 8.49 -9.68 -8.34
N LYS A 22 7.20 -9.49 -8.08
CA LYS A 22 6.37 -8.45 -8.72
C LYS A 22 6.96 -7.05 -8.64
N ALA A 23 7.51 -6.69 -7.49
CA ALA A 23 8.13 -5.39 -7.27
C ALA A 23 9.34 -5.12 -8.19
N PHE A 24 9.95 -6.18 -8.73
CA PHE A 24 11.06 -6.11 -9.68
C PHE A 24 10.66 -6.45 -11.12
N ALA A 25 9.35 -6.52 -11.40
CA ALA A 25 8.86 -6.55 -12.77
C ALA A 25 9.26 -5.26 -13.50
N LYS A 26 9.60 -5.39 -14.78
CA LYS A 26 10.04 -4.28 -15.62
C LYS A 26 8.84 -3.37 -15.94
N LEU A 27 8.86 -2.14 -15.47
CA LEU A 27 7.95 -1.06 -15.81
C LEU A 27 8.72 -0.02 -16.62
N ARG A 28 8.44 0.08 -17.93
CA ARG A 28 9.34 0.74 -18.89
C ARG A 28 10.77 0.21 -18.72
N ASP A 29 11.77 1.04 -18.46
CA ASP A 29 13.16 0.59 -18.30
C ASP A 29 13.62 0.39 -16.85
N ARG A 30 12.70 0.44 -15.88
CA ARG A 30 13.03 0.36 -14.45
C ARG A 30 12.20 -0.71 -13.71
N PRO A 31 12.64 -1.16 -12.53
CA PRO A 31 11.80 -1.96 -11.64
C PRO A 31 10.54 -1.20 -11.22
N LEU A 32 9.40 -1.90 -11.09
CA LEU A 32 8.14 -1.34 -10.57
C LEU A 32 8.32 -0.63 -9.22
N LEU A 33 9.16 -1.19 -8.34
CA LEU A 33 9.49 -0.64 -7.03
C LEU A 33 10.10 0.77 -7.14
N ALA A 34 10.93 1.01 -8.16
CA ALA A 34 11.63 2.29 -8.34
C ALA A 34 10.65 3.46 -8.42
N GLU A 35 9.57 3.29 -9.19
CA GLU A 35 8.56 4.34 -9.35
C GLU A 35 7.82 4.62 -8.04
N SER A 36 7.40 3.59 -7.30
CA SER A 36 6.72 3.79 -6.01
C SER A 36 7.65 4.48 -4.98
N LEU A 37 8.92 4.10 -5.00
CA LEU A 37 9.91 4.61 -4.07
C LEU A 37 10.25 6.07 -4.34
N GLU A 38 10.48 6.46 -5.59
CA GLU A 38 10.74 7.85 -5.98
C GLU A 38 9.58 8.78 -5.62
N ARG A 39 8.33 8.33 -5.77
CA ARG A 39 7.15 9.12 -5.38
C ARG A 39 7.12 9.41 -3.88
N LEU A 40 7.38 8.38 -3.06
CA LEU A 40 7.45 8.54 -1.61
C LEU A 40 8.66 9.38 -1.19
N GLU A 41 9.81 9.22 -1.85
CA GLU A 41 11.01 10.02 -1.62
C GLU A 41 10.76 11.51 -1.91
N ALA A 42 10.11 11.81 -3.03
CA ALA A 42 9.85 13.18 -3.48
C ALA A 42 8.76 13.89 -2.66
N SER A 43 7.85 13.16 -2.02
CA SER A 43 6.74 13.73 -1.27
C SER A 43 7.20 14.42 0.03
N ASP A 44 6.86 15.69 0.19
CA ASP A 44 7.12 16.46 1.42
C ASP A 44 6.31 15.97 2.64
N TRP A 45 5.29 15.14 2.41
CA TRP A 45 4.49 14.54 3.48
C TRP A 45 5.14 13.35 4.18
N ILE A 46 6.21 12.79 3.61
CA ILE A 46 6.87 11.58 4.12
C ILE A 46 8.26 11.96 4.63
N ASP A 47 8.53 11.61 5.88
CA ASP A 47 9.82 11.88 6.54
C ASP A 47 10.78 10.68 6.40
N SER A 48 10.24 9.46 6.51
CA SER A 48 11.01 8.21 6.52
C SER A 48 10.28 7.09 5.79
N ILE A 49 11.03 6.15 5.22
CA ILE A 49 10.53 5.03 4.43
C ILE A 49 11.16 3.73 4.95
N VAL A 50 10.29 2.74 5.21
CA VAL A 50 10.66 1.34 5.41
C VAL A 50 10.21 0.55 4.19
N ILE A 51 11.16 -0.12 3.52
CA ILE A 51 10.83 -1.04 2.43
C ILE A 51 10.54 -2.42 3.02
N VAL A 52 9.44 -3.05 2.63
CA VAL A 52 9.19 -4.46 2.95
C VAL A 52 9.46 -5.30 1.71
N ALA A 53 10.67 -5.85 1.62
CA ALA A 53 11.17 -6.57 0.45
C ALA A 53 10.62 -8.01 0.36
N PRO A 54 10.54 -8.59 -0.84
CA PRO A 54 10.37 -10.03 -0.99
C PRO A 54 11.50 -10.79 -0.26
N PRO A 55 11.25 -11.97 0.32
CA PRO A 55 12.30 -12.79 0.94
C PRO A 55 13.46 -13.06 -0.02
N GLY A 56 14.68 -12.73 0.41
CA GLY A 56 15.91 -12.86 -0.40
C GLY A 56 16.14 -11.72 -1.40
N TRP A 57 15.34 -10.66 -1.35
CA TRP A 57 15.45 -9.45 -2.19
C TRP A 57 15.68 -8.18 -1.38
N GLU A 58 16.09 -8.29 -0.12
CA GLU A 58 16.42 -7.19 0.77
C GLU A 58 17.60 -6.38 0.20
N GLU A 59 18.72 -7.04 -0.08
CA GLU A 59 19.92 -6.41 -0.66
C GLU A 59 19.61 -5.74 -2.01
N PRO A 60 18.96 -6.39 -3.00
CA PRO A 60 18.50 -5.72 -4.22
C PRO A 60 17.60 -4.50 -3.99
N SER A 61 16.75 -4.52 -2.95
CA SER A 61 15.86 -3.39 -2.64
C SER A 61 16.62 -2.21 -2.05
N ILE A 62 17.61 -2.49 -1.19
CA ILE A 62 18.52 -1.47 -0.62
C ILE A 62 19.38 -0.86 -1.73
N LEU A 63 20.01 -1.69 -2.57
CA LEU A 63 20.82 -1.21 -3.69
C LEU A 63 20.02 -0.35 -4.66
N LEU A 64 18.77 -0.70 -4.92
CA LEU A 64 17.89 0.14 -5.75
C LEU A 64 17.62 1.50 -5.10
N ALA A 65 17.36 1.55 -3.80
CA ALA A 65 17.19 2.82 -3.08
C ALA A 65 18.45 3.69 -3.13
N GLU A 66 19.64 3.08 -2.99
CA GLU A 66 20.93 3.77 -3.11
C GLU A 66 21.18 4.28 -4.54
N GLU A 67 20.89 3.49 -5.57
CA GLU A 67 21.02 3.87 -6.98
C GLU A 67 20.12 5.08 -7.34
N LEU A 68 18.92 5.13 -6.75
CA LEU A 68 17.99 6.24 -6.88
C LEU A 68 18.32 7.43 -5.98
N ALA A 69 19.39 7.33 -5.16
CA ALA A 69 19.77 8.32 -4.17
C ALA A 69 18.64 8.67 -3.18
N CYS A 70 17.80 7.68 -2.83
CA CYS A 70 16.74 7.88 -1.84
C CYS A 70 17.34 8.07 -0.45
N THR A 71 17.07 9.22 0.15
CA THR A 71 17.61 9.62 1.45
C THR A 71 16.66 9.32 2.61
N LYS A 72 15.38 9.12 2.33
CA LYS A 72 14.36 8.83 3.35
C LYS A 72 14.24 7.34 3.65
N VAL A 73 14.90 6.45 2.90
CA VAL A 73 14.90 5.01 3.18
C VAL A 73 15.81 4.72 4.37
N VAL A 74 15.21 4.36 5.50
CA VAL A 74 15.94 4.15 6.77
C VAL A 74 16.05 2.69 7.17
N ALA A 75 15.19 1.82 6.63
CA ALA A 75 15.21 0.39 6.91
C ALA A 75 14.62 -0.43 5.76
N CYS A 76 15.01 -1.71 5.72
CA CYS A 76 14.43 -2.71 4.85
C CYS A 76 14.11 -3.98 5.66
N ALA A 77 12.83 -4.36 5.70
CA ALA A 77 12.35 -5.56 6.36
C ALA A 77 12.06 -6.67 5.35
N THR A 78 12.18 -7.92 5.79
CA THR A 78 11.75 -9.09 5.01
C THR A 78 10.23 -9.26 5.07
N GLY A 79 9.60 -9.51 3.94
CA GLY A 79 8.18 -9.83 3.85
C GLY A 79 7.80 -11.16 4.49
N GLY A 80 6.59 -11.20 5.08
CA GLY A 80 6.00 -12.41 5.65
C GLY A 80 5.24 -13.27 4.63
N GLU A 81 4.59 -14.34 5.11
CA GLU A 81 3.79 -15.23 4.25
C GLU A 81 2.53 -14.53 3.73
N THR A 82 1.96 -13.64 4.54
CA THR A 82 0.80 -12.82 4.20
C THR A 82 1.14 -11.34 4.06
N ARG A 83 0.25 -10.57 3.42
CA ARG A 83 0.36 -9.10 3.37
C ARG A 83 0.35 -8.50 4.77
N ALA A 84 -0.51 -8.99 5.66
CA ALA A 84 -0.61 -8.46 7.03
C ALA A 84 0.68 -8.70 7.83
N GLU A 85 1.29 -9.88 7.71
CA GLU A 85 2.58 -10.16 8.35
C GLU A 85 3.72 -9.32 7.78
N SER A 86 3.70 -9.08 6.46
CA SER A 86 4.66 -8.19 5.80
C SER A 86 4.54 -6.76 6.36
N VAL A 87 3.30 -6.25 6.50
CA VAL A 87 3.06 -4.95 7.12
C VAL A 87 3.53 -4.94 8.58
N ARG A 88 3.23 -5.98 9.36
CA ARG A 88 3.69 -6.10 10.75
C ARG A 88 5.22 -6.03 10.85
N GLY A 89 5.93 -6.76 9.99
CA GLY A 89 7.39 -6.71 9.92
C GLY A 89 7.92 -5.31 9.58
N GLY A 90 7.34 -4.65 8.56
CA GLY A 90 7.71 -3.28 8.22
C GLY A 90 7.42 -2.26 9.33
N VAL A 91 6.28 -2.37 10.00
CA VAL A 91 5.90 -1.50 11.12
C VAL A 91 6.79 -1.70 12.34
N ALA A 92 7.39 -2.89 12.52
CA ALA A 92 8.35 -3.13 13.59
C ALA A 92 9.66 -2.33 13.43
N GLU A 93 10.02 -1.96 12.20
CA GLU A 93 11.19 -1.11 11.89
C GLU A 93 10.88 0.39 11.96
N VAL A 94 9.60 0.77 12.15
CA VAL A 94 9.19 2.17 12.24
C VAL A 94 9.57 2.74 13.61
N GLY A 95 10.32 3.86 13.61
CA GLY A 95 10.78 4.55 14.80
C GLY A 95 9.66 4.95 15.77
N ASP A 96 9.95 4.95 17.07
CA ASP A 96 8.97 5.28 18.13
C ASP A 96 8.46 6.72 18.06
N ASP A 97 9.19 7.62 17.40
CA ASP A 97 8.85 9.02 17.16
C ASP A 97 7.79 9.22 16.06
N ALA A 98 7.50 8.17 15.26
CA ALA A 98 6.46 8.20 14.25
C ALA A 98 5.09 8.46 14.89
N ALA A 99 4.43 9.54 14.47
CA ALA A 99 3.06 9.85 14.85
C ALA A 99 2.06 9.17 13.91
N VAL A 100 2.42 9.04 12.63
CA VAL A 100 1.58 8.48 11.58
C VAL A 100 2.36 7.45 10.78
N ILE A 101 1.69 6.35 10.44
CA ILE A 101 2.20 5.33 9.53
C ILE A 101 1.32 5.29 8.28
N VAL A 102 1.96 5.42 7.12
CA VAL A 102 1.35 5.31 5.80
C VAL A 102 1.76 3.98 5.18
N VAL A 103 0.82 3.05 4.99
CA VAL A 103 1.07 1.78 4.33
C VAL A 103 0.73 1.89 2.85
N HIS A 104 1.72 1.71 1.98
CA HIS A 104 1.54 1.77 0.53
C HIS A 104 1.95 0.46 -0.14
N ASP A 105 1.22 0.05 -1.19
CA ASP A 105 1.56 -1.17 -1.94
C ASP A 105 2.48 -0.74 -3.09
N ALA A 106 3.70 -1.30 -3.19
CA ALA A 106 4.62 -1.01 -4.31
C ALA A 106 4.07 -1.43 -5.69
N ALA A 107 2.93 -2.13 -5.70
CA ALA A 107 2.19 -2.45 -6.92
C ALA A 107 1.30 -1.31 -7.44
N ARG A 108 1.24 -0.16 -6.77
CA ARG A 108 0.49 1.05 -7.19
C ARG A 108 1.46 2.22 -7.45
N PRO A 109 2.32 2.12 -8.47
CA PRO A 109 3.49 2.98 -8.59
C PRO A 109 3.19 4.46 -8.86
N VAL A 110 2.03 4.78 -9.45
CA VAL A 110 1.67 6.16 -9.80
C VAL A 110 0.88 6.78 -8.64
N LEU A 111 1.58 7.06 -7.56
CA LEU A 111 1.06 7.71 -6.35
C LEU A 111 1.04 9.24 -6.49
N PRO A 112 -0.13 9.89 -6.55
CA PRO A 112 -0.24 11.34 -6.48
C PRO A 112 -0.12 11.85 -5.03
N ASP A 113 0.59 12.95 -4.83
CA ASP A 113 0.76 13.59 -3.52
C ASP A 113 -0.57 14.08 -2.94
N GLU A 114 -1.53 14.45 -3.78
CA GLU A 114 -2.87 14.86 -3.36
C GLU A 114 -3.64 13.71 -2.69
N VAL A 115 -3.29 12.45 -2.96
CA VAL A 115 -3.86 11.32 -2.19
C VAL A 115 -3.25 11.27 -0.79
N LEU A 116 -1.93 11.49 -0.66
CA LEU A 116 -1.23 11.55 0.63
C LEU A 116 -1.80 12.68 1.50
N GLU A 117 -1.94 13.88 0.93
CA GLU A 117 -2.54 15.03 1.61
C GLU A 117 -3.93 14.70 2.16
N ARG A 118 -4.80 14.07 1.34
CA ARG A 118 -6.16 13.72 1.75
C ARG A 118 -6.19 12.73 2.90
N VAL A 119 -5.42 11.64 2.83
CA VAL A 119 -5.40 10.64 3.92
C VAL A 119 -4.82 11.21 5.21
N LEU A 120 -3.82 12.09 5.13
CA LEU A 120 -3.22 12.74 6.30
C LEU A 120 -4.13 13.82 6.90
N THR A 121 -4.84 14.57 6.05
CA THR A 121 -5.82 15.58 6.49
C THR A 121 -6.93 14.93 7.32
N ALA A 122 -7.43 13.77 6.91
CA ALA A 122 -8.42 13.04 7.69
C ALA A 122 -7.92 12.70 9.11
N LEU A 123 -6.65 12.34 9.30
CA LEU A 123 -6.13 12.09 10.65
C LEU A 123 -6.13 13.37 11.51
N ASN A 124 -5.86 14.54 10.91
CA ASN A 124 -5.94 15.83 11.61
C ASN A 124 -7.37 16.20 12.04
N GLU A 125 -8.39 15.64 11.38
CA GLU A 125 -9.80 15.80 11.75
C GLU A 125 -10.24 14.84 12.88
N GLY A 126 -9.30 14.06 13.43
CA GLY A 126 -9.53 13.17 14.58
C GLY A 126 -9.93 11.75 14.21
N TRP A 127 -9.70 11.33 12.98
CA TRP A 127 -9.83 9.93 12.57
C TRP A 127 -8.58 9.12 12.96
N ASP A 128 -8.77 7.84 13.27
CA ASP A 128 -7.67 6.95 13.65
C ASP A 128 -6.98 6.33 12.43
N GLY A 129 -7.69 6.30 11.30
CA GLY A 129 -7.21 5.83 10.01
C GLY A 129 -7.92 6.51 8.85
N ALA A 130 -7.32 6.45 7.66
CA ALA A 130 -7.90 6.95 6.42
C ALA A 130 -7.51 6.09 5.22
N VAL A 131 -8.49 5.81 4.36
CA VAL A 131 -8.35 4.94 3.19
C VAL A 131 -8.87 5.65 1.94
N PRO A 132 -8.08 5.76 0.86
CA PRO A 132 -8.57 6.23 -0.42
C PRO A 132 -9.45 5.15 -1.06
N VAL A 133 -10.61 5.55 -1.55
CA VAL A 133 -11.56 4.63 -2.19
C VAL A 133 -12.07 5.17 -3.52
N LEU A 134 -12.34 4.25 -4.46
CA LEU A 134 -13.02 4.58 -5.73
C LEU A 134 -14.44 4.02 -5.73
N PRO A 135 -15.44 4.80 -6.23
CA PRO A 135 -16.78 4.28 -6.42
C PRO A 135 -16.78 3.19 -7.49
N LEU A 136 -17.67 2.19 -7.33
CA LEU A 136 -17.80 1.11 -8.29
C LEU A 136 -18.64 1.54 -9.50
N ALA A 137 -18.04 1.48 -10.69
CA ALA A 137 -18.70 1.87 -11.94
C ALA A 137 -19.69 0.80 -12.44
N ASP A 138 -19.39 -0.47 -12.19
CA ASP A 138 -20.20 -1.60 -12.66
C ASP A 138 -21.25 -2.04 -11.63
N THR A 139 -22.22 -2.85 -12.10
CA THR A 139 -23.17 -3.51 -11.20
C THR A 139 -22.48 -4.64 -10.45
N VAL A 140 -22.57 -4.64 -9.12
CA VAL A 140 -21.91 -5.65 -8.28
C VAL A 140 -22.85 -6.81 -8.00
N LYS A 141 -22.38 -8.04 -8.24
CA LYS A 141 -23.11 -9.27 -7.93
C LYS A 141 -22.40 -10.06 -6.84
N ARG A 142 -23.13 -10.55 -5.85
CA ARG A 142 -22.68 -11.64 -4.99
C ARG A 142 -22.85 -12.95 -5.77
N VAL A 143 -21.77 -13.72 -5.91
CA VAL A 143 -21.78 -14.99 -6.65
C VAL A 143 -21.34 -16.13 -5.72
N ARG A 144 -21.99 -17.29 -5.82
CA ARG A 144 -21.55 -18.56 -5.21
C ARG A 144 -21.73 -19.67 -6.23
N ASP A 145 -20.73 -20.53 -6.38
CA ASP A 145 -20.77 -21.70 -7.27
C ASP A 145 -21.23 -21.37 -8.70
N GLY A 146 -20.78 -20.22 -9.24
CA GLY A 146 -21.13 -19.75 -10.58
C GLY A 146 -22.53 -19.15 -10.73
N GLN A 147 -23.30 -19.01 -9.65
CA GLN A 147 -24.64 -18.46 -9.65
C GLN A 147 -24.70 -17.07 -8.99
N ILE A 148 -25.48 -16.16 -9.60
CA ILE A 148 -25.80 -14.87 -8.99
C ILE A 148 -26.74 -15.11 -7.81
N VAL A 149 -26.25 -14.79 -6.61
CA VAL A 149 -27.02 -14.87 -5.35
C VAL A 149 -27.79 -13.58 -5.11
N GLU A 150 -27.15 -12.44 -5.37
CA GLU A 150 -27.67 -11.13 -4.99
C GLU A 150 -27.04 -10.04 -5.88
N THR A 151 -27.78 -8.96 -6.11
CA THR A 151 -27.23 -7.71 -6.66
C THR A 151 -27.05 -6.73 -5.51
N LEU A 152 -25.82 -6.27 -5.28
CA LEU A 152 -25.51 -5.40 -4.14
C LEU A 152 -25.73 -3.92 -4.50
N PRO A 153 -26.18 -3.07 -3.56
CA PRO A 153 -26.29 -1.63 -3.75
C PRO A 153 -24.88 -1.02 -3.83
N ARG A 154 -24.43 -0.68 -5.04
CA ARG A 154 -23.04 -0.25 -5.29
C ARG A 154 -22.70 1.11 -4.65
N GLU A 155 -23.71 1.92 -4.36
CA GLU A 155 -23.60 3.20 -3.66
C GLU A 155 -23.07 3.09 -2.23
N GLU A 156 -23.17 1.90 -1.62
CA GLU A 156 -22.60 1.59 -0.31
C GLU A 156 -21.25 0.86 -0.40
N LEU A 157 -20.72 0.67 -1.62
CA LEU A 157 -19.52 -0.10 -1.89
C LEU A 157 -18.46 0.73 -2.60
N ALA A 158 -17.19 0.48 -2.24
CA ALA A 158 -16.07 1.15 -2.88
C ALA A 158 -14.85 0.22 -2.99
N ALA A 159 -14.02 0.46 -3.98
CA ALA A 159 -12.74 -0.23 -4.15
C ALA A 159 -11.67 0.50 -3.32
N ALA A 160 -11.18 -0.16 -2.28
CA ALA A 160 -10.10 0.37 -1.45
C ALA A 160 -8.77 0.42 -2.21
N GLN A 161 -8.02 1.50 -1.98
CA GLN A 161 -6.70 1.74 -2.51
C GLN A 161 -5.68 1.91 -1.38
N THR A 162 -4.40 2.02 -1.75
CA THR A 162 -3.33 2.50 -0.87
C THR A 162 -2.70 3.72 -1.54
N PRO A 163 -2.12 4.67 -0.80
CA PRO A 163 -1.70 4.63 0.61
C PRO A 163 -2.86 4.60 1.61
N GLN A 164 -2.72 3.85 2.70
CA GLN A 164 -3.62 3.91 3.85
C GLN A 164 -2.85 4.53 5.02
N ALA A 165 -3.38 5.59 5.64
CA ALA A 165 -2.72 6.29 6.73
C ALA A 165 -3.40 5.99 8.06
N PHE A 166 -2.61 5.80 9.12
CA PHE A 166 -3.11 5.50 10.46
C PHE A 166 -2.27 6.21 11.52
N LEU A 167 -2.89 6.53 12.66
CA LEU A 167 -2.13 6.85 13.86
C LEU A 167 -1.20 5.68 14.20
N ALA A 168 0.07 5.97 14.47
CA ALA A 168 1.09 4.94 14.66
C ALA A 168 0.75 4.00 15.82
N SER A 169 0.24 4.55 16.93
CA SER A 169 -0.21 3.76 18.09
C SER A 169 -1.34 2.79 17.72
N THR A 170 -2.34 3.27 16.98
CA THR A 170 -3.51 2.48 16.58
C THR A 170 -3.11 1.33 15.67
N LEU A 171 -2.24 1.60 14.67
CA LEU A 171 -1.80 0.55 13.75
C LEU A 171 -0.91 -0.49 14.45
N ARG A 172 0.01 -0.06 15.33
CA ARG A 172 0.86 -0.98 16.12
C ARG A 172 0.02 -1.90 17.00
N GLU A 173 -0.99 -1.36 17.69
CA GLU A 173 -1.91 -2.16 18.49
C GLU A 173 -2.71 -3.15 17.64
N ALA A 174 -3.26 -2.70 16.51
CA ALA A 174 -4.02 -3.55 15.60
C ALA A 174 -3.19 -4.72 15.05
N LEU A 175 -1.91 -4.47 14.74
CA LEU A 175 -0.97 -5.49 14.24
C LEU A 175 -0.46 -6.45 15.33
N GLY A 176 -0.61 -6.10 16.61
CA GLY A 176 -0.31 -6.98 17.74
C GLY A 176 -1.40 -8.03 18.02
N GLY A 177 -2.56 -7.91 17.37
CA GLY A 177 -3.68 -8.85 17.49
C GLY A 177 -3.63 -10.03 16.52
N ASP A 178 -4.78 -10.70 16.38
CA ASP A 178 -4.98 -11.72 15.35
C ASP A 178 -5.03 -11.08 13.96
N LEU A 179 -4.21 -11.60 13.04
CA LEU A 179 -4.12 -11.13 11.66
C LEU A 179 -4.94 -11.98 10.69
N ALA A 180 -5.59 -13.04 11.18
CA ALA A 180 -6.37 -13.95 10.35
C ALA A 180 -7.51 -13.21 9.63
N GLY A 181 -7.58 -13.37 8.30
CA GLY A 181 -8.63 -12.78 7.49
C GLY A 181 -8.45 -11.30 7.14
N ALA A 182 -7.36 -10.64 7.57
CA ALA A 182 -7.07 -9.26 7.20
C ALA A 182 -6.83 -9.13 5.70
N THR A 183 -7.66 -8.34 5.02
CA THR A 183 -7.54 -8.06 3.58
C THR A 183 -6.69 -6.84 3.31
N ASP A 184 -6.77 -5.84 4.19
CA ASP A 184 -5.94 -4.64 4.21
C ASP A 184 -5.69 -4.14 5.66
N CYS A 185 -5.01 -3.00 5.82
CA CYS A 185 -4.71 -2.48 7.16
C CYS A 185 -5.95 -1.86 7.82
N ALA A 186 -6.85 -1.31 7.03
CA ALA A 186 -8.12 -0.75 7.51
C ALA A 186 -8.97 -1.82 8.20
N SER A 187 -9.06 -3.01 7.63
CA SER A 187 -9.80 -4.14 8.23
C SER A 187 -9.32 -4.50 9.64
N LEU A 188 -8.03 -4.29 9.95
CA LEU A 188 -7.50 -4.47 11.30
C LEU A 188 -7.91 -3.33 12.24
N VAL A 189 -7.85 -2.08 11.76
CA VAL A 189 -8.10 -0.88 12.56
C VAL A 189 -9.59 -0.62 12.79
N GLU A 190 -10.48 -0.93 11.85
CA GLU A 190 -11.93 -0.75 11.96
C GLU A 190 -12.55 -1.46 13.18
N THR A 191 -11.89 -2.51 13.67
CA THR A 191 -12.32 -3.24 14.87
C THR A 191 -12.05 -2.50 16.19
N ARG A 192 -11.24 -1.42 16.14
CA ARG A 192 -10.69 -0.72 17.32
C ARG A 192 -10.77 0.80 17.24
N GLY A 193 -10.91 1.37 16.05
CA GLY A 193 -10.91 2.80 15.81
C GLY A 193 -11.77 3.21 14.61
N ARG A 194 -11.84 4.51 14.37
CA ARG A 194 -12.62 5.10 13.28
C ARG A 194 -11.73 5.30 12.06
N VAL A 195 -12.11 4.68 10.94
CA VAL A 195 -11.42 4.81 9.66
C VAL A 195 -12.27 5.65 8.70
N ALA A 196 -11.71 6.77 8.24
CA ALA A 196 -12.33 7.59 7.21
C ALA A 196 -12.11 6.98 5.83
N THR A 197 -13.05 7.22 4.93
CA THR A 197 -12.78 7.12 3.49
C THR A 197 -12.51 8.50 2.93
N VAL A 198 -11.53 8.59 2.04
CA VAL A 198 -11.27 9.78 1.23
C VAL A 198 -11.40 9.40 -0.25
N PRO A 199 -11.66 10.35 -1.16
CA PRO A 199 -11.68 10.01 -2.57
C PRO A 199 -10.31 9.44 -2.99
N GLY A 200 -10.29 8.43 -3.84
CA GLY A 200 -9.07 7.82 -4.37
C GLY A 200 -8.52 8.53 -5.60
N ASP A 201 -7.72 7.81 -6.38
CA ASP A 201 -7.27 8.21 -7.71
C ASP A 201 -7.23 7.00 -8.66
N ARG A 202 -7.59 7.18 -9.93
CA ARG A 202 -7.53 6.11 -10.93
C ARG A 202 -6.10 5.72 -11.30
N THR A 203 -5.13 6.61 -11.15
CA THR A 203 -3.70 6.30 -11.40
C THR A 203 -3.13 5.33 -10.38
N LEU A 204 -3.73 5.23 -9.18
CA LEU A 204 -3.43 4.23 -8.15
C LEU A 204 -3.87 2.82 -8.55
N LEU A 205 -3.91 2.50 -9.84
CA LEU A 205 -4.18 1.16 -10.33
C LEU A 205 -3.17 0.19 -9.73
N LYS A 206 -3.68 -0.90 -9.14
CA LYS A 206 -2.82 -1.97 -8.65
C LYS A 206 -2.44 -2.82 -9.84
N VAL A 207 -1.17 -2.79 -10.21
CA VAL A 207 -0.61 -3.75 -11.15
C VAL A 207 -0.89 -5.14 -10.59
N THR A 208 -1.52 -6.03 -11.32
CA THR A 208 -1.75 -7.43 -10.91
C THR A 208 -1.34 -8.42 -11.98
N ASP A 209 -1.42 -8.02 -13.24
CA ASP A 209 -0.98 -8.77 -14.41
C ASP A 209 -0.23 -7.88 -15.43
N LEU A 210 0.09 -8.45 -16.59
CA LEU A 210 0.85 -7.77 -17.65
C LEU A 210 0.07 -6.63 -18.29
N SER A 211 -1.25 -6.75 -18.42
CA SER A 211 -2.08 -5.69 -19.02
C SER A 211 -2.12 -4.46 -18.12
N ASP A 212 -2.10 -4.66 -16.80
CA ASP A 212 -1.99 -3.56 -15.85
C ASP A 212 -0.63 -2.85 -15.96
N LEU A 213 0.47 -3.56 -16.23
CA LEU A 213 1.79 -2.94 -16.42
C LEU A 213 1.80 -1.99 -17.62
N GLU A 214 1.23 -2.41 -18.74
CA GLU A 214 1.12 -1.58 -19.94
C GLU A 214 0.27 -0.33 -19.69
N LEU A 215 -0.86 -0.50 -19.00
CA LEU A 215 -1.74 0.61 -18.64
C LEU A 215 -1.04 1.59 -17.70
N VAL A 216 -0.40 1.10 -16.63
CA VAL A 216 0.39 1.94 -15.72
C VAL A 216 1.53 2.65 -16.45
N ALA A 217 2.21 1.97 -17.37
CA ALA A 217 3.26 2.59 -18.17
C ALA A 217 2.75 3.74 -19.05
N SER A 218 1.45 3.83 -19.34
CA SER A 218 0.86 4.96 -20.08
C SER A 218 0.64 6.22 -19.22
N PHE A 219 0.69 6.10 -17.89
CA PHE A 219 0.53 7.23 -16.96
C PHE A 219 1.85 7.93 -16.61
N LEU A 220 2.98 7.26 -16.90
CA LEU A 220 4.34 7.75 -16.65
C LEU A 220 4.84 8.64 -17.79
#